data_AF-A0A7V2U709-F1
#
_entry.id   AF-A0A7V2U709-F1
#
_cell.length_a   1.000
_cell.length_b   1.000
_cell.length_c   1.000
_cell.angle_alpha   90.00
_cell.angle_beta   90.00
_cell.angle_gamma   90.00
#
_symmetry.space_group_name_H-M   'P 1'
#
loop_
_entity.id
_entity.type
_entity.pdbx_description
1 polymer ?
#
loop_
_entity_poly.entity_id
_entity_poly.type
_entity_poly.pdbx_seq_one_letter_code
_entity_poly.pdbx_strand_id
1 'polypeptide(L)'
;MRLVTFRKGKVNHIGAVVGEGVADIVAASRASSGPPLPSDMLALLQMGAKGLRAAKAAARFAQKNPKRGLLVPLGLVRLEAPIPRPPKLLLLAGNYSSHLQEEGRRARAKREQTPRVFMKPPSTTVNRPAGPIPITRYSRWVDWEVELGIVIGRKAKDITAKEAPRYIAGYTIVNDVSERDFCVEKRTKTEDWDKFFDWLNGKWCDGFAPMGPCITTADEIGDPMNLAIRLSVNGEVMQDANTSGMIYNCAEIVAFISRWVTLEPGDVIATGTPAGIGKVRGIRLKPGDLVRCEIEKIGVLENPVVAQK
;
A
#
# COMPACT_ATOMS: atom_id res chain seq x y z
N MET A 1 -9.39 -5.55 12.75
CA MET A 1 -10.40 -4.75 12.04
C MET A 1 -9.83 -4.20 10.73
N ARG A 2 -10.69 -3.71 9.83
CA ARG A 2 -10.28 -3.03 8.58
C ARG A 2 -10.53 -1.53 8.73
N LEU A 3 -9.47 -0.72 8.80
CA LEU A 3 -9.52 0.73 8.99
C LEU A 3 -9.48 1.47 7.66
N VAL A 4 -10.29 2.49 7.49
CA VAL A 4 -10.39 3.27 6.26
C VAL A 4 -10.29 4.76 6.56
N THR A 5 -9.72 5.51 5.61
CA THR A 5 -9.95 6.95 5.51
C THR A 5 -10.98 7.15 4.41
N PHE A 6 -12.01 7.94 4.67
CA PHE A 6 -13.09 8.15 3.73
C PHE A 6 -13.58 9.60 3.81
N ARG A 7 -14.16 10.09 2.72
CA ARG A 7 -14.60 11.48 2.63
C ARG A 7 -16.11 11.60 2.76
N LYS A 8 -16.55 12.52 3.62
CA LYS A 8 -17.93 13.03 3.68
C LYS A 8 -17.89 14.50 3.30
N GLY A 9 -18.47 14.85 2.16
CA GLY A 9 -18.37 16.21 1.62
C GLY A 9 -16.92 16.63 1.34
N LYS A 10 -16.41 17.66 2.04
CA LYS A 10 -15.03 18.16 1.86
C LYS A 10 -14.03 17.68 2.93
N VAL A 11 -14.49 16.93 3.93
CA VAL A 11 -13.69 16.57 5.10
C VAL A 11 -13.36 15.07 5.06
N ASN A 12 -12.12 14.74 5.40
CA ASN A 12 -11.69 13.36 5.59
C ASN A 12 -12.06 12.90 7.00
N HIS A 13 -12.58 11.68 7.08
CA HIS A 13 -12.93 10.97 8.30
C HIS A 13 -12.14 9.67 8.33
N ILE A 14 -12.00 9.11 9.53
CA ILE A 14 -11.53 7.75 9.72
C ILE A 14 -12.64 6.84 10.21
N GLY A 15 -12.59 5.60 9.77
CA GLY A 15 -13.62 4.62 10.09
C GLY A 15 -13.10 3.20 10.10
N ALA A 16 -14.00 2.29 10.44
CA ALA A 16 -13.76 0.86 10.34
C ALA A 16 -14.84 0.20 9.48
N VAL A 17 -14.45 -0.67 8.57
CA VAL A 17 -15.40 -1.45 7.76
C VAL A 17 -16.06 -2.50 8.67
N VAL A 18 -17.39 -2.50 8.68
CA VAL A 18 -18.24 -3.38 9.47
C VAL A 18 -19.41 -3.81 8.60
N GLY A 19 -19.52 -5.11 8.31
CA GLY A 19 -20.48 -5.60 7.31
C GLY A 19 -20.24 -4.89 5.96
N GLU A 20 -21.30 -4.33 5.40
CA GLU A 20 -21.28 -3.57 4.14
C GLU A 20 -21.16 -2.05 4.33
N GLY A 21 -20.85 -1.60 5.56
CA GLY A 21 -20.76 -0.19 5.91
C GLY A 21 -19.42 0.21 6.51
N VAL A 22 -19.24 1.52 6.65
CA VAL A 22 -18.14 2.15 7.38
C VAL A 22 -18.69 2.78 8.65
N ALA A 23 -18.20 2.30 9.79
CA ALA A 23 -18.42 2.94 11.08
C ALA A 23 -17.51 4.16 11.22
N ASP A 24 -18.10 5.35 11.37
CA ASP A 24 -17.36 6.56 11.73
C ASP A 24 -16.89 6.44 13.19
N ILE A 25 -15.62 6.05 13.40
CA ILE A 25 -15.13 5.66 14.73
C ILE A 25 -15.08 6.84 15.69
N VAL A 26 -14.94 8.07 15.19
CA VAL A 26 -14.94 9.29 16.03
C VAL A 26 -16.34 9.57 16.52
N ALA A 27 -17.32 9.58 15.62
CA ALA A 27 -18.72 9.77 16.00
C ALA A 27 -19.22 8.63 16.91
N ALA A 28 -18.84 7.39 16.60
CA ALA A 28 -19.22 6.23 17.38
C ALA A 28 -18.60 6.23 18.78
N SER A 29 -17.33 6.63 18.92
CA SER A 29 -16.70 6.74 20.25
C SER A 29 -17.39 7.80 21.11
N ARG A 30 -17.72 8.97 20.54
CA ARG A 30 -18.50 10.00 21.25
C ARG A 30 -19.87 9.48 21.66
N ALA A 31 -20.58 8.81 20.75
CA ALA A 31 -21.92 8.29 21.00
C ALA A 31 -21.97 7.16 22.05
N SER A 32 -20.85 6.47 22.27
CA SER A 32 -20.69 5.42 23.27
C SER A 32 -20.06 5.91 24.57
N SER A 33 -19.83 7.23 24.73
CA SER A 33 -19.03 7.79 25.83
C SER A 33 -17.64 7.14 25.97
N GLY A 34 -17.07 6.70 24.85
CA GLY A 34 -15.74 6.14 24.77
C GLY A 34 -14.64 7.19 24.83
N PRO A 35 -13.36 6.78 24.89
CA PRO A 35 -12.25 7.72 24.88
C PRO A 35 -12.22 8.55 23.59
N PRO A 36 -11.79 9.81 23.64
CA PRO A 36 -11.70 10.64 22.46
C PRO A 36 -10.75 10.01 21.43
N LEU A 37 -11.19 9.95 20.18
CA LEU A 37 -10.41 9.49 19.04
C LEU A 37 -10.12 10.65 18.08
N PRO A 38 -8.93 10.66 17.44
CA PRO A 38 -8.56 11.69 16.47
C PRO A 38 -9.34 11.53 15.16
N SER A 39 -9.38 12.60 14.35
CA SER A 39 -10.06 12.59 13.06
C SER A 39 -9.22 12.07 11.89
N ASP A 40 -7.92 11.85 12.10
CA ASP A 40 -6.98 11.40 11.08
C ASP A 40 -6.30 10.07 11.45
N MET A 41 -5.96 9.30 10.42
CA MET A 41 -5.46 7.93 10.58
C MET A 41 -4.07 7.91 11.23
N LEU A 42 -3.25 8.92 10.92
CA LEU A 42 -1.88 9.00 11.43
C LEU A 42 -1.88 9.18 12.95
N ALA A 43 -2.67 10.12 13.46
CA ALA A 43 -2.85 10.33 14.89
C ALA A 43 -3.44 9.09 15.58
N LEU A 44 -4.38 8.37 14.93
CA LEU A 44 -4.89 7.11 15.47
C LEU A 44 -3.77 6.06 15.62
N LEU A 45 -2.91 5.92 14.60
CA LEU A 45 -1.77 5.00 14.65
C LEU A 45 -0.75 5.43 15.70
N GLN A 46 -0.53 6.73 15.91
CA GLN A 46 0.36 7.27 16.95
C GLN A 46 -0.14 6.99 18.38
N MET A 47 -1.46 6.86 18.59
CA MET A 47 -2.01 6.37 19.87
C MET A 47 -1.70 4.88 20.12
N GLY A 48 -1.18 4.17 19.12
CA GLY A 48 -0.77 2.77 19.18
C GLY A 48 -1.90 1.83 19.59
N ALA A 49 -1.56 0.79 20.35
CA ALA A 49 -2.50 -0.26 20.72
C ALA A 49 -3.71 0.24 21.53
N LYS A 50 -3.57 1.34 22.30
CA LYS A 50 -4.69 1.96 23.03
C LYS A 50 -5.70 2.57 22.05
N GLY A 51 -5.23 3.35 21.07
CA GLY A 51 -6.08 3.93 20.02
C GLY A 51 -6.78 2.87 19.18
N LEU A 52 -6.06 1.84 18.75
CA LEU A 52 -6.64 0.74 17.98
C LEU A 52 -7.71 -0.02 18.77
N ARG A 53 -7.50 -0.31 20.07
CA ARG A 53 -8.54 -0.94 20.91
C ARG A 53 -9.79 -0.07 21.05
N ALA A 54 -9.61 1.24 21.24
CA ALA A 54 -10.72 2.19 21.31
C ALA A 54 -11.49 2.27 19.97
N ALA A 55 -10.80 2.29 18.84
CA ALA A 55 -11.41 2.23 17.51
C ALA A 55 -12.20 0.93 17.30
N LYS A 56 -11.67 -0.23 17.74
CA LYS A 56 -12.38 -1.52 17.71
C LYS A 56 -13.67 -1.48 18.51
N ALA A 57 -13.63 -0.89 19.71
CA ALA A 57 -14.79 -0.74 20.58
C ALA A 57 -15.85 0.18 19.96
N ALA A 58 -15.44 1.33 19.42
CA ALA A 58 -16.32 2.27 18.73
C ALA A 58 -17.00 1.63 17.50
N ALA A 59 -16.24 0.90 16.68
CA ALA A 59 -16.78 0.17 15.53
C ALA A 59 -17.82 -0.89 15.94
N ARG A 60 -17.54 -1.67 16.99
CA ARG A 60 -18.48 -2.65 17.56
C ARG A 60 -19.74 -1.97 18.11
N PHE A 61 -19.61 -0.81 18.75
CA PHE A 61 -20.75 -0.05 19.22
C PHE A 61 -21.63 0.42 18.06
N ALA A 62 -21.04 0.98 17.00
CA ALA A 62 -21.77 1.37 15.79
C ALA A 62 -22.51 0.18 15.16
N GLN A 63 -21.85 -0.99 15.07
CA GLN A 63 -22.46 -2.23 14.57
C GLN A 63 -23.72 -2.64 15.34
N LYS A 64 -23.66 -2.55 16.67
CA LYS A 64 -24.76 -2.94 17.57
C LYS A 64 -25.89 -1.89 17.60
N ASN A 65 -25.65 -0.69 17.09
CA ASN A 65 -26.59 0.43 17.16
C ASN A 65 -26.84 1.07 15.78
N PRO A 66 -27.30 0.31 14.77
CA PRO A 66 -27.42 0.80 13.40
C PRO A 66 -28.39 1.99 13.25
N LYS A 67 -29.41 2.09 14.11
CA LYS A 67 -30.40 3.18 14.11
C LYS A 67 -29.83 4.55 14.52
N ARG A 68 -28.58 4.62 15.01
CA ARG A 68 -27.94 5.89 15.42
C ARG A 68 -27.26 6.65 14.27
N GLY A 69 -27.33 6.16 13.03
CA GLY A 69 -26.70 6.83 11.88
C GLY A 69 -25.17 6.84 11.91
N LEU A 70 -24.57 5.89 12.65
CA LEU A 70 -23.11 5.79 12.82
C LEU A 70 -22.43 4.94 11.73
N LEU A 71 -23.23 4.27 10.90
CA LEU A 71 -22.79 3.46 9.77
C LEU A 71 -23.17 4.17 8.47
N VAL A 72 -22.21 4.34 7.57
CA VAL A 72 -22.48 4.79 6.21
C VAL A 72 -22.25 3.61 5.25
N PRO A 73 -23.16 3.31 4.33
CA PRO A 73 -22.94 2.26 3.33
C PRO A 73 -21.62 2.48 2.58
N LEU A 74 -20.85 1.42 2.37
CA LEU A 74 -19.51 1.51 1.76
C LEU A 74 -19.57 2.10 0.35
N GLY A 75 -20.60 1.77 -0.43
CA GLY A 75 -20.82 2.33 -1.77
C GLY A 75 -21.21 3.81 -1.81
N LEU A 76 -21.56 4.40 -0.66
CA LEU A 76 -21.89 5.83 -0.55
C LEU A 76 -20.74 6.67 -0.01
N VAL A 77 -19.64 6.06 0.41
CA VAL A 77 -18.43 6.78 0.81
C VAL A 77 -17.42 6.79 -0.32
N ARG A 78 -16.71 7.90 -0.46
CA ARG A 78 -15.49 7.92 -1.26
C ARG A 78 -14.32 7.54 -0.37
N LEU A 79 -13.73 6.38 -0.61
CA LEU A 79 -12.50 6.00 0.06
C LEU A 79 -11.34 6.88 -0.42
N GLU A 80 -10.53 7.30 0.54
CA GLU A 80 -9.20 7.85 0.28
C GLU A 80 -8.16 6.74 0.52
N ALA A 81 -6.89 6.97 0.17
CA ALA A 81 -5.84 6.07 0.64
C ALA A 81 -5.91 5.98 2.19
N PRO A 82 -5.72 4.81 2.82
CA PRO A 82 -5.92 4.67 4.25
C PRO A 82 -5.03 5.62 5.06
N ILE A 83 -3.83 5.90 4.55
CA ILE A 83 -2.95 6.97 5.01
C ILE A 83 -2.66 7.85 3.79
N PRO A 84 -3.39 8.96 3.57
CA PRO A 84 -3.20 9.78 2.36
C PRO A 84 -1.81 10.42 2.24
N ARG A 85 -1.13 10.62 3.37
CA ARG A 85 0.21 11.21 3.45
C ARG A 85 1.01 10.49 4.54
N PRO A 86 1.48 9.24 4.30
CA PRO A 86 2.34 8.57 5.27
C PRO A 86 3.64 9.37 5.46
N PRO A 87 4.26 9.39 6.65
CA PRO A 87 5.50 10.11 6.86
C PRO A 87 6.61 9.62 5.93
N LYS A 88 6.72 8.29 5.75
CA LYS A 88 7.59 7.65 4.76
C LYS A 88 6.83 6.58 3.99
N LEU A 89 7.05 6.54 2.67
CA LEU A 89 6.63 5.46 1.78
C LEU A 89 7.86 4.79 1.17
N LEU A 90 8.25 3.66 1.76
CA LEU A 90 9.41 2.86 1.37
C LEU A 90 8.96 1.67 0.54
N LEU A 91 9.79 1.21 -0.39
CA LEU A 91 9.47 0.09 -1.28
C LEU A 91 10.69 -0.80 -1.49
N LEU A 92 10.46 -2.05 -1.85
CA LEU A 92 11.51 -3.02 -2.14
C LEU A 92 11.55 -3.41 -3.61
N ALA A 93 12.73 -3.31 -4.23
CA ALA A 93 12.95 -3.83 -5.57
C ALA A 93 13.38 -5.32 -5.52
N GLY A 94 12.71 -6.16 -6.32
CA GLY A 94 13.17 -7.53 -6.58
C GLY A 94 13.02 -8.50 -5.40
N ASN A 95 11.93 -8.39 -4.63
CA ASN A 95 11.73 -9.21 -3.42
C ASN A 95 10.91 -10.50 -3.64
N TYR A 96 10.58 -10.88 -4.87
CA TYR A 96 10.00 -12.20 -5.17
C TYR A 96 10.94 -13.01 -6.05
N SER A 97 11.10 -14.28 -5.71
CA SER A 97 11.93 -15.19 -6.51
C SER A 97 11.38 -15.36 -7.93
N SER A 98 10.06 -15.43 -8.09
CA SER A 98 9.39 -15.51 -9.39
C SER A 98 9.65 -14.28 -10.26
N HIS A 99 9.58 -13.08 -9.68
CA HIS A 99 9.85 -11.83 -10.39
C HIS A 99 11.32 -11.74 -10.88
N LEU A 100 12.28 -12.21 -10.08
CA LEU A 100 13.67 -12.28 -10.56
C LEU A 100 13.81 -13.27 -11.73
N GLN A 101 13.16 -14.43 -11.64
CA GLN A 101 13.23 -15.47 -12.67
C GLN A 101 12.66 -15.00 -14.02
N GLU A 102 11.54 -14.28 -14.03
CA GLU A 102 10.95 -13.75 -15.26
C GLU A 102 11.82 -12.67 -15.93
N GLU A 103 12.62 -11.93 -15.16
CA GLU A 103 13.62 -10.99 -15.67
C GLU A 103 14.91 -11.70 -16.14
N GLY A 104 14.94 -13.03 -16.14
CA GLY A 104 16.14 -13.81 -16.47
C GLY A 104 17.23 -13.76 -15.39
N ARG A 105 16.89 -13.30 -14.18
CA ARG A 105 17.80 -13.18 -13.04
C ARG A 105 17.60 -14.34 -12.09
N ARG A 106 18.67 -14.82 -11.46
CA ARG A 106 18.56 -15.81 -10.38
C ARG A 106 18.52 -15.12 -9.03
N ALA A 107 17.64 -15.58 -8.15
CA ALA A 107 17.70 -15.25 -6.74
C ALA A 107 19.08 -15.69 -6.21
N ARG A 108 19.84 -14.74 -5.67
CA ARG A 108 21.12 -15.05 -5.01
C ARG A 108 20.85 -15.55 -3.60
N ALA A 109 21.81 -16.26 -3.01
CA ALA A 109 21.67 -16.63 -1.60
C ALA A 109 21.47 -15.36 -0.76
N LYS A 110 20.55 -15.38 0.22
CA LYS A 110 20.28 -14.20 1.07
C LYS A 110 21.55 -13.62 1.71
N ARG A 111 22.56 -14.44 1.99
CA ARG A 111 23.86 -13.99 2.53
C ARG A 111 24.71 -13.17 1.56
N GLU A 112 24.40 -13.22 0.26
CA GLU A 112 25.13 -12.56 -0.84
C GLU A 112 24.40 -11.32 -1.37
N GLN A 113 23.29 -10.94 -0.74
CA GLN A 113 22.49 -9.78 -1.13
C GLN A 113 21.74 -9.18 0.06
N THR A 114 21.38 -7.91 -0.06
CA THR A 114 20.54 -7.21 0.90
C THR A 114 19.25 -6.73 0.23
N PRO A 115 18.16 -6.51 1.01
CA PRO A 115 16.97 -5.86 0.48
C PRO A 115 17.31 -4.53 -0.20
N ARG A 116 16.75 -4.29 -1.40
CA ARG A 116 16.98 -3.07 -2.17
C ARG A 116 15.85 -2.09 -1.92
N VAL A 117 16.09 -1.17 -0.99
CA VAL A 117 15.06 -0.23 -0.53
C VAL A 117 15.18 1.08 -1.29
N PHE A 118 14.06 1.59 -1.77
CA PHE A 118 13.92 2.94 -2.33
C PHE A 118 12.68 3.62 -1.74
N MET A 119 12.44 4.87 -2.14
CA MET A 119 11.36 5.69 -1.60
C MET A 119 10.56 6.32 -2.74
N LYS A 120 9.26 6.46 -2.53
CA LYS A 120 8.40 7.35 -3.32
C LYS A 120 7.98 8.55 -2.47
N PRO A 121 8.02 9.79 -2.98
CA PRO A 121 7.50 10.96 -2.29
C PRO A 121 6.00 10.79 -2.02
N PRO A 122 5.57 10.66 -0.75
CA PRO A 122 4.20 10.27 -0.44
C PRO A 122 3.19 11.38 -0.75
N SER A 123 3.62 12.64 -0.78
CA SER A 123 2.76 13.81 -0.99
C SER A 123 2.09 13.86 -2.36
N THR A 124 2.68 13.23 -3.38
CA THR A 124 2.17 13.26 -4.76
C THR A 124 2.00 11.88 -5.39
N THR A 125 2.77 10.88 -4.96
CA THR A 125 2.65 9.52 -5.51
C THR A 125 1.46 8.75 -4.94
N VAL A 126 1.14 8.93 -3.65
CA VAL A 126 0.03 8.19 -3.00
C VAL A 126 -1.28 8.54 -3.68
N ASN A 127 -1.97 7.49 -4.14
CA ASN A 127 -3.24 7.63 -4.84
C ASN A 127 -4.34 6.84 -4.13
N ARG A 128 -5.56 7.38 -4.16
CA ARG A 128 -6.71 6.78 -3.49
C ARG A 128 -7.29 5.60 -4.28
N PRO A 129 -8.11 4.73 -3.66
CA PRO A 129 -8.99 3.84 -4.39
C PRO A 129 -9.86 4.61 -5.39
N ALA A 130 -10.03 4.05 -6.59
CA ALA A 130 -10.68 4.69 -7.75
C ALA A 130 -10.08 6.05 -8.14
N GLY A 131 -8.85 6.35 -7.71
CA GLY A 131 -8.08 7.49 -8.19
C GLY A 131 -7.42 7.18 -9.54
N PRO A 132 -7.31 8.15 -10.45
CA PRO A 132 -6.73 7.91 -11.77
C PRO A 132 -5.21 7.66 -11.70
N ILE A 133 -4.71 6.65 -12.42
CA ILE A 133 -3.29 6.51 -12.76
C ILE A 133 -3.04 7.34 -14.02
N PRO A 134 -2.26 8.43 -13.97
CA PRO A 134 -2.09 9.31 -15.11
C PRO A 134 -1.07 8.76 -16.12
N ILE A 135 -1.42 8.84 -17.41
CA ILE A 135 -0.50 8.71 -18.53
C ILE A 135 -0.24 10.11 -19.07
N THR A 136 1.00 10.59 -18.90
CA THR A 136 1.42 11.92 -19.32
C THR A 136 2.11 11.87 -20.68
N ARG A 137 2.42 13.03 -21.28
CA ARG A 137 3.23 13.09 -22.51
C ARG A 137 4.65 12.53 -22.38
N TYR A 138 5.15 12.34 -21.15
CA TYR A 138 6.47 11.75 -20.89
C TYR A 138 6.40 10.24 -20.60
N SER A 139 5.19 9.70 -20.42
CA SER A 139 4.97 8.28 -20.21
C SER A 139 5.25 7.50 -21.50
N ARG A 140 6.04 6.43 -21.39
CA ARG A 140 6.49 5.61 -22.52
C ARG A 140 6.09 4.16 -22.31
N TRP A 141 6.31 3.64 -21.12
CA TRP A 141 6.03 2.28 -20.70
C TRP A 141 5.61 2.23 -19.23
N VAL A 142 4.38 2.65 -18.95
CA VAL A 142 3.80 2.56 -17.61
C VAL A 142 3.36 1.11 -17.34
N ASP A 143 3.76 0.60 -16.19
CA ASP A 143 3.62 -0.78 -15.75
C ASP A 143 2.98 -0.86 -14.35
N TRP A 144 2.56 -2.05 -13.95
CA TRP A 144 1.94 -2.35 -12.65
C TRP A 144 2.80 -3.28 -11.81
N GLU A 145 2.63 -3.20 -10.50
CA GLU A 145 3.29 -4.08 -9.53
C GLU A 145 2.41 -4.17 -8.26
N VAL A 146 1.58 -5.21 -8.10
CA VAL A 146 0.84 -5.38 -6.83
C VAL A 146 1.80 -5.79 -5.71
N GLU A 147 1.69 -5.13 -4.57
CA GLU A 147 2.52 -5.38 -3.39
C GLU A 147 1.70 -5.39 -2.09
N LEU A 148 2.15 -6.20 -1.13
CA LEU A 148 1.71 -6.07 0.26
C LEU A 148 2.40 -4.85 0.88
N GLY A 149 1.64 -3.96 1.48
CA GLY A 149 2.14 -2.80 2.22
C GLY A 149 2.09 -3.04 3.72
N ILE A 150 3.23 -3.03 4.40
CA ILE A 150 3.33 -3.06 5.87
C ILE A 150 3.05 -1.67 6.41
N VAL A 151 2.16 -1.53 7.39
CA VAL A 151 1.88 -0.27 8.09
C VAL A 151 2.50 -0.31 9.48
N ILE A 152 3.43 0.60 9.74
CA ILE A 152 4.09 0.72 11.04
C ILE A 152 3.12 1.35 12.05
N GLY A 153 3.01 0.74 13.24
CA GLY A 153 2.15 1.18 14.34
C GLY A 153 2.90 1.70 15.56
N ARG A 154 4.20 1.47 15.63
CA ARG A 154 5.05 1.91 16.74
C ARG A 154 6.41 2.32 16.22
N LYS A 155 6.99 3.37 16.83
CA LYS A 155 8.36 3.79 16.54
C LYS A 155 9.33 2.62 16.70
N ALA A 156 10.10 2.30 15.66
CA ALA A 156 11.10 1.22 15.66
C ALA A 156 12.46 1.76 15.18
N LYS A 157 13.51 1.39 15.90
CA LYS A 157 14.90 1.68 15.55
C LYS A 157 15.75 0.52 16.06
N ASP A 158 16.61 0.01 15.20
CA ASP A 158 17.55 -1.07 15.50
C ASP A 158 16.90 -2.28 16.19
N ILE A 159 15.79 -2.76 15.63
CA ILE A 159 15.05 -3.91 16.16
C ILE A 159 15.43 -5.20 15.43
N THR A 160 15.25 -6.32 16.10
CA THR A 160 15.41 -7.65 15.48
C THR A 160 14.16 -8.07 14.70
N ALA A 161 14.31 -9.02 13.77
CA ALA A 161 13.17 -9.58 13.03
C ALA A 161 12.14 -10.24 13.97
N LYS A 162 12.59 -10.86 15.07
CA LYS A 162 11.69 -11.46 16.07
C LYS A 162 10.80 -10.41 16.75
N GLU A 163 11.28 -9.18 16.88
CA GLU A 163 10.54 -8.08 17.51
C GLU A 163 9.61 -7.36 16.55
N ALA A 164 9.93 -7.35 15.25
CA ALA A 164 9.23 -6.62 14.20
C ALA A 164 7.69 -6.75 14.25
N PRO A 165 7.08 -7.94 14.48
CA PRO A 165 5.61 -8.05 14.54
C PRO A 165 4.96 -7.12 15.57
N ARG A 166 5.65 -6.76 16.66
CA ARG A 166 5.15 -5.87 17.72
C ARG A 166 5.05 -4.40 17.28
N TYR A 167 5.68 -4.05 16.16
CA TYR A 167 5.76 -2.68 15.64
C TYR A 167 4.84 -2.46 14.43
N ILE A 168 4.22 -3.52 13.91
CA ILE A 168 3.33 -3.48 12.75
C ILE A 168 1.89 -3.27 13.24
N ALA A 169 1.22 -2.23 12.75
CA ALA A 169 -0.21 -2.00 13.01
C ALA A 169 -1.09 -2.90 12.15
N GLY A 170 -0.69 -3.14 10.90
CA GLY A 170 -1.47 -3.87 9.93
C GLY A 170 -0.87 -3.80 8.54
N TYR A 171 -1.70 -4.11 7.55
CA TYR A 171 -1.30 -4.27 6.16
C TYR A 171 -2.33 -3.65 5.22
N THR A 172 -1.87 -3.13 4.09
CA THR A 172 -2.67 -2.56 2.99
C THR A 172 -2.19 -3.12 1.65
N ILE A 173 -2.90 -2.85 0.56
CA ILE A 173 -2.38 -3.05 -0.80
C ILE A 173 -1.66 -1.77 -1.24
N VAL A 174 -0.55 -1.92 -1.95
CA VAL A 174 0.11 -0.87 -2.72
C VAL A 174 0.26 -1.37 -4.16
N ASN A 175 0.00 -0.52 -5.15
CA ASN A 175 0.41 -0.75 -6.53
C ASN A 175 1.64 0.12 -6.82
N ASP A 176 2.81 -0.50 -6.99
CA ASP A 176 4.04 0.18 -7.41
C ASP A 176 4.00 0.42 -8.94
N VAL A 177 3.22 1.41 -9.35
CA VAL A 177 3.18 1.81 -10.75
C VAL A 177 4.56 2.33 -11.15
N SER A 178 5.04 1.87 -12.30
CA SER A 178 6.41 2.09 -12.73
C SER A 178 6.46 2.53 -14.19
N GLU A 179 7.10 3.66 -14.48
CA GLU A 179 7.49 4.04 -15.84
C GLU A 179 8.83 3.38 -16.17
N ARG A 180 8.78 2.31 -16.98
CA ARG A 180 9.92 1.41 -17.23
C ARG A 180 10.93 1.97 -18.22
N ASP A 181 10.54 2.95 -19.02
CA ASP A 181 11.38 3.56 -20.06
C ASP A 181 11.53 5.06 -19.80
N PHE A 182 11.62 5.46 -18.52
CA PHE A 182 11.61 6.87 -18.13
C PHE A 182 12.74 7.64 -18.81
N CYS A 183 12.35 8.63 -19.61
CA CYS A 183 13.28 9.52 -20.30
C CYS A 183 12.56 10.82 -20.66
N VAL A 184 12.78 11.86 -19.84
CA VAL A 184 12.21 13.20 -20.03
C VAL A 184 12.91 13.91 -21.18
N GLU A 185 14.24 13.85 -21.22
CA GLU A 185 15.07 14.46 -22.25
C GLU A 185 15.87 13.40 -22.99
N LYS A 186 15.88 13.48 -24.32
CA LYS A 186 16.68 12.58 -25.15
C LYS A 186 18.16 12.87 -24.92
N ARG A 187 18.90 11.84 -24.50
CA ARG A 187 20.35 11.91 -24.38
C ARG A 187 21.01 11.39 -25.66
N THR A 188 22.13 11.99 -26.05
CA THR A 188 22.95 11.49 -27.18
C THR A 188 23.86 10.34 -26.78
N LYS A 189 24.08 10.15 -25.46
CA LYS A 189 24.81 9.03 -24.84
C LYS A 189 24.12 8.65 -23.53
N THR A 190 24.21 7.39 -23.12
CA THR A 190 23.63 6.89 -21.86
C THR A 190 24.64 6.01 -21.15
N GLU A 191 24.95 6.36 -19.91
CA GLU A 191 25.85 5.61 -19.04
C GLU A 191 25.08 4.69 -18.08
N ASP A 192 25.76 3.79 -17.39
CA ASP A 192 25.10 2.87 -16.46
C ASP A 192 24.48 3.60 -15.25
N TRP A 193 25.05 4.74 -14.87
CA TRP A 193 24.51 5.59 -13.80
C TRP A 193 23.19 6.25 -14.20
N ASP A 194 23.05 6.66 -15.47
CA ASP A 194 21.78 7.19 -16.01
C ASP A 194 20.67 6.14 -15.91
N LYS A 195 20.98 4.88 -16.25
CA LYS A 195 20.00 3.77 -16.19
C LYS A 195 19.46 3.55 -14.78
N PHE A 196 20.30 3.65 -13.76
CA PHE A 196 19.88 3.54 -12.37
C PHE A 196 18.94 4.68 -11.98
N PHE A 197 19.28 5.92 -12.34
CA PHE A 197 18.44 7.07 -12.04
C PHE A 197 17.16 7.12 -12.86
N ASP A 198 17.17 6.70 -14.12
CA ASP A 198 15.96 6.57 -14.93
C ASP A 198 15.02 5.55 -14.32
N TRP A 199 15.53 4.39 -13.88
CA TRP A 199 14.74 3.41 -13.15
C TRP A 199 14.15 4.01 -11.86
N LEU A 200 14.94 4.72 -11.06
CA LEU A 200 14.48 5.33 -9.82
C LEU A 200 13.44 6.44 -10.08
N ASN A 201 13.69 7.30 -11.07
CA ASN A 201 12.83 8.42 -11.43
C ASN A 201 11.49 7.93 -12.01
N GLY A 202 11.51 6.82 -12.76
CA GLY A 202 10.32 6.18 -13.27
C GLY A 202 9.40 5.60 -12.20
N LYS A 203 9.88 5.45 -10.95
CA LYS A 203 9.04 5.01 -9.83
C LYS A 203 8.12 6.12 -9.34
N TRP A 204 8.59 7.37 -9.22
CA TRP A 204 7.90 8.36 -8.38
C TRP A 204 7.08 9.42 -9.13
N CYS A 205 6.48 9.08 -10.26
CA CYS A 205 5.54 9.99 -10.92
C CYS A 205 4.27 10.20 -10.06
N ASP A 206 3.61 11.34 -10.24
CA ASP A 206 2.38 11.66 -9.49
C ASP A 206 1.32 10.56 -9.69
N GLY A 207 0.69 10.13 -8.59
CA GLY A 207 -0.32 9.07 -8.60
C GLY A 207 0.20 7.63 -8.76
N PHE A 208 1.52 7.39 -8.80
CA PHE A 208 2.12 6.07 -9.05
C PHE A 208 2.26 5.16 -7.81
N ALA A 209 1.61 5.51 -6.70
CA ALA A 209 1.46 4.63 -5.54
C ALA A 209 0.00 4.54 -5.09
N PRO A 210 -0.94 4.00 -5.92
CA PRO A 210 -2.25 3.64 -5.41
C PRO A 210 -2.17 2.76 -4.18
N MET A 211 -2.94 3.12 -3.14
CA MET A 211 -2.88 2.45 -1.85
C MET A 211 -4.29 2.29 -1.26
N GLY A 212 -4.60 1.09 -0.78
CA GLY A 212 -5.87 0.82 -0.11
C GLY A 212 -6.34 -0.63 -0.22
N PRO A 213 -7.66 -0.89 -0.15
CA PRO A 213 -8.71 0.07 0.20
C PRO A 213 -8.74 0.42 1.70
N CYS A 214 -8.03 -0.35 2.53
CA CYS A 214 -8.04 -0.24 3.98
C CYS A 214 -6.71 -0.70 4.59
N ILE A 215 -6.49 -0.39 5.88
CA ILE A 215 -5.50 -1.07 6.70
C ILE A 215 -6.20 -2.21 7.42
N THR A 216 -5.83 -3.45 7.11
CA THR A 216 -6.26 -4.61 7.87
C THR A 216 -5.28 -4.82 9.02
N THR A 217 -5.77 -4.75 10.26
CA THR A 217 -4.90 -4.85 11.43
C THR A 217 -4.23 -6.22 11.52
N ALA A 218 -3.02 -6.26 12.09
CA ALA A 218 -2.20 -7.47 12.12
C ALA A 218 -2.92 -8.68 12.75
N ASP A 219 -3.80 -8.45 13.74
CA ASP A 219 -4.61 -9.51 14.36
C ASP A 219 -5.64 -10.17 13.42
N GLU A 220 -6.13 -9.47 12.39
CA GLU A 220 -7.05 -10.07 11.41
C GLU A 220 -6.32 -10.72 10.23
N ILE A 221 -5.11 -10.27 9.92
CA ILE A 221 -4.28 -10.90 8.88
C ILE A 221 -3.85 -12.30 9.36
N GLY A 222 -3.35 -12.40 10.59
CA GLY A 222 -2.71 -13.62 11.08
C GLY A 222 -1.32 -13.75 10.49
N ASP A 223 -1.15 -14.62 9.50
CA ASP A 223 0.13 -14.82 8.82
C ASP A 223 0.22 -13.94 7.55
N PRO A 224 1.04 -12.86 7.55
CA PRO A 224 1.22 -12.00 6.37
C PRO A 224 2.03 -12.68 5.25
N MET A 225 2.71 -13.79 5.55
CA MET A 225 3.49 -14.56 4.58
C MET A 225 2.68 -15.67 3.91
N ASN A 226 1.37 -15.71 4.11
CA ASN A 226 0.49 -16.67 3.45
C ASN A 226 -0.84 -16.03 3.05
N LEU A 227 -0.77 -15.09 2.10
CA LEU A 227 -1.94 -14.42 1.52
C LEU A 227 -1.91 -14.58 0.01
N ALA A 228 -3.03 -14.96 -0.59
CA ALA A 228 -3.19 -14.84 -2.04
C ALA A 228 -3.07 -13.37 -2.47
N ILE A 229 -2.30 -13.11 -3.53
CA ILE A 229 -2.04 -11.78 -4.09
C ILE A 229 -2.22 -11.84 -5.61
N ARG A 230 -3.06 -10.96 -6.14
CA ARG A 230 -3.46 -10.97 -7.55
C ARG A 230 -3.52 -9.56 -8.14
N LEU A 231 -3.24 -9.48 -9.42
CA LEU A 231 -3.48 -8.29 -10.23
C LEU A 231 -4.09 -8.68 -11.57
N SER A 232 -5.10 -7.93 -11.99
CA SER A 232 -5.69 -8.01 -13.33
C SER A 232 -5.74 -6.65 -13.99
N VAL A 233 -5.67 -6.64 -15.32
CA VAL A 233 -5.88 -5.46 -16.16
C VAL A 233 -7.06 -5.76 -17.08
N ASN A 234 -8.12 -4.94 -17.01
CA ASN A 234 -9.36 -5.17 -17.76
C ASN A 234 -9.97 -6.57 -17.57
N GLY A 235 -9.83 -7.14 -16.37
CA GLY A 235 -10.32 -8.47 -16.02
C GLY A 235 -9.38 -9.63 -16.42
N GLU A 236 -8.33 -9.39 -17.19
CA GLU A 236 -7.32 -10.39 -17.52
C GLU A 236 -6.27 -10.48 -16.40
N VAL A 237 -6.07 -11.67 -15.84
CA VAL A 237 -5.12 -11.90 -14.74
C VAL A 237 -3.68 -11.81 -15.24
N MET A 238 -2.93 -10.86 -14.70
CA MET A 238 -1.54 -10.60 -15.06
C MET A 238 -0.57 -11.18 -14.02
N GLN A 239 -0.91 -11.03 -12.74
CA GLN A 239 -0.17 -11.58 -11.59
C GLN A 239 -1.11 -12.44 -10.74
N ASP A 240 -0.68 -13.65 -10.38
CA ASP A 240 -1.37 -14.57 -9.46
C ASP A 240 -0.34 -15.33 -8.65
N ALA A 241 -0.22 -15.02 -7.37
CA ALA A 241 0.82 -15.55 -6.51
C ALA A 241 0.37 -15.61 -5.04
N ASN A 242 1.31 -15.93 -4.16
CA ASN A 242 1.14 -15.92 -2.72
C ASN A 242 2.31 -15.18 -2.05
N THR A 243 2.05 -14.46 -0.96
CA THR A 243 3.06 -13.68 -0.25
C THR A 243 4.20 -14.52 0.36
N SER A 244 4.03 -15.83 0.46
CA SER A 244 5.10 -16.79 0.81
C SER A 244 6.25 -16.83 -0.19
N GLY A 245 6.03 -16.33 -1.42
CA GLY A 245 7.05 -16.24 -2.46
C GLY A 245 8.09 -15.13 -2.26
N MET A 246 7.92 -14.30 -1.22
CA MET A 246 8.89 -13.26 -0.89
C MET A 246 10.26 -13.86 -0.50
N ILE A 247 11.32 -13.26 -1.00
CA ILE A 247 12.69 -13.57 -0.59
C ILE A 247 12.87 -13.11 0.85
N TYR A 248 12.72 -11.82 1.14
CA TYR A 248 12.75 -11.27 2.49
C TYR A 248 11.34 -11.11 3.03
N ASN A 249 11.04 -11.72 4.17
CA ASN A 249 9.74 -11.65 4.80
C ASN A 249 9.49 -10.30 5.48
N CYS A 250 8.24 -10.01 5.84
CA CYS A 250 7.85 -8.74 6.45
C CYS A 250 8.70 -8.35 7.68
N ALA A 251 9.03 -9.32 8.53
CA ALA A 251 9.80 -9.10 9.75
C ALA A 251 11.27 -8.77 9.45
N GLU A 252 11.88 -9.46 8.49
CA GLU A 252 13.24 -9.19 8.00
C GLU A 252 13.34 -7.80 7.40
N ILE A 253 12.35 -7.39 6.60
CA ILE A 253 12.29 -6.07 5.96
C ILE A 253 12.29 -4.95 7.00
N VAL A 254 11.36 -5.02 7.96
CA VAL A 254 11.21 -4.00 9.02
C VAL A 254 12.48 -3.92 9.86
N ALA A 255 13.02 -5.07 10.30
CA ALA A 255 14.24 -5.12 11.07
C ALA A 255 15.44 -4.54 10.30
N PHE A 256 15.59 -4.92 9.03
CA PHE A 256 16.65 -4.42 8.16
C PHE A 256 16.61 -2.90 8.07
N ILE A 257 15.48 -2.31 7.63
CA ILE A 257 15.33 -0.85 7.48
C ILE A 257 15.58 -0.11 8.80
N SER A 258 15.10 -0.68 9.92
CA SER A 258 15.20 -0.06 11.24
C SER A 258 16.65 0.21 11.69
N ARG A 259 17.65 -0.49 11.12
CA ARG A 259 19.06 -0.34 11.47
C ARG A 259 19.57 1.08 11.18
N TRP A 260 19.17 1.68 10.06
CA TRP A 260 19.62 3.04 9.69
C TRP A 260 18.48 4.08 9.66
N VAL A 261 17.23 3.68 9.37
CA VAL A 261 16.06 4.58 9.42
C VAL A 261 15.24 4.32 10.68
N THR A 262 14.87 5.38 11.40
CA THR A 262 13.80 5.26 12.41
C THR A 262 12.48 5.10 11.69
N LEU A 263 11.80 3.97 11.91
CA LEU A 263 10.43 3.77 11.45
C LEU A 263 9.47 4.41 12.46
N GLU A 264 8.41 5.04 11.97
CA GLU A 264 7.46 5.84 12.73
C GLU A 264 6.04 5.32 12.49
N PRO A 265 5.11 5.46 13.47
CA PRO A 265 3.72 5.11 13.25
C PRO A 265 3.16 5.82 12.01
N GLY A 266 2.54 5.05 11.11
CA GLY A 266 2.01 5.52 9.84
C GLY A 266 2.95 5.41 8.64
N ASP A 267 4.21 5.04 8.83
CA ASP A 267 5.06 4.66 7.70
C ASP A 267 4.49 3.45 6.98
N VAL A 268 4.66 3.43 5.66
CA VAL A 268 4.26 2.31 4.81
C VAL A 268 5.48 1.74 4.10
N ILE A 269 5.62 0.42 4.12
CA ILE A 269 6.69 -0.31 3.42
C ILE A 269 6.05 -1.29 2.44
N ALA A 270 6.14 -1.03 1.14
CA ALA A 270 5.71 -1.94 0.09
C ALA A 270 6.79 -3.02 -0.12
N THR A 271 6.39 -4.29 -0.14
CA THR A 271 7.31 -5.42 0.06
C THR A 271 7.85 -6.05 -1.22
N GLY A 272 7.71 -5.41 -2.38
CA GLY A 272 8.02 -5.99 -3.67
C GLY A 272 6.85 -6.74 -4.30
N THR A 273 6.96 -7.03 -5.59
CA THR A 273 5.90 -7.63 -6.42
C THR A 273 6.28 -9.03 -6.94
N PRO A 274 5.31 -9.95 -7.13
CA PRO A 274 5.54 -11.24 -7.79
C PRO A 274 5.70 -11.12 -9.31
N ALA A 275 6.01 -12.24 -9.98
CA ALA A 275 6.02 -12.30 -11.44
C ALA A 275 4.68 -11.90 -12.08
N GLY A 276 4.75 -11.48 -13.35
CA GLY A 276 3.61 -11.08 -14.18
C GLY A 276 3.55 -9.59 -14.48
N ILE A 277 4.67 -8.87 -14.37
CA ILE A 277 4.73 -7.45 -14.74
C ILE A 277 4.53 -7.26 -16.24
N GLY A 278 3.95 -6.14 -16.64
CA GLY A 278 3.66 -5.81 -18.02
C GLY A 278 4.90 -5.76 -18.90
N LYS A 279 6.04 -5.25 -18.40
CA LYS A 279 7.29 -5.15 -19.19
C LYS A 279 7.74 -6.50 -19.75
N VAL A 280 7.74 -7.56 -18.94
CA VAL A 280 8.13 -8.91 -19.38
C VAL A 280 7.09 -9.50 -20.34
N ARG A 281 5.82 -9.15 -20.15
CA ARG A 281 4.71 -9.56 -21.02
C ARG A 281 4.61 -8.78 -22.33
N GLY A 282 5.38 -7.69 -22.51
CA GLY A 282 5.23 -6.79 -23.66
C GLY A 282 3.96 -5.93 -23.61
N ILE A 283 3.36 -5.77 -22.43
CA ILE A 283 2.13 -5.00 -22.21
C ILE A 283 2.47 -3.73 -21.41
N ARG A 284 1.90 -2.60 -21.81
CA ARG A 284 1.95 -1.35 -21.04
C ARG A 284 0.53 -0.87 -20.76
N LEU A 285 0.36 -0.15 -19.66
CA LEU A 285 -0.88 0.53 -19.35
C LEU A 285 -1.12 1.68 -20.34
N LYS A 286 -2.38 1.84 -20.74
CA LYS A 286 -2.85 2.92 -21.63
C LYS A 286 -4.14 3.54 -21.08
N PRO A 287 -4.47 4.79 -21.47
CA PRO A 287 -5.74 5.40 -21.10
C PRO A 287 -6.93 4.50 -21.45
N GLY A 288 -7.84 4.32 -20.50
CA GLY A 288 -9.00 3.44 -20.60
C GLY A 288 -8.82 2.07 -19.92
N ASP A 289 -7.60 1.68 -19.57
CA ASP A 289 -7.38 0.46 -18.79
C ASP A 289 -7.89 0.61 -17.35
N LEU A 290 -8.33 -0.50 -16.76
CA LEU A 290 -8.62 -0.62 -15.33
C LEU A 290 -7.66 -1.62 -14.69
N VAL A 291 -6.86 -1.14 -13.73
CA VAL A 291 -5.98 -2.00 -12.93
C VAL A 291 -6.71 -2.38 -11.64
N ARG A 292 -6.77 -3.68 -11.36
CA ARG A 292 -7.41 -4.24 -10.16
C ARG A 292 -6.40 -5.10 -9.41
N CYS A 293 -6.04 -4.67 -8.21
CA CYS A 293 -5.18 -5.39 -7.26
C CYS A 293 -6.04 -6.02 -6.15
N GLU A 294 -5.74 -7.25 -5.77
CA GLU A 294 -6.42 -7.94 -4.68
C GLU A 294 -5.43 -8.68 -3.79
N ILE A 295 -5.60 -8.53 -2.48
CA ILE A 295 -4.88 -9.30 -1.47
C ILE A 295 -5.89 -9.88 -0.49
N GLU A 296 -5.77 -11.18 -0.25
CA GLU A 296 -6.60 -11.93 0.70
C GLU A 296 -6.66 -11.20 2.06
N LYS A 297 -7.85 -11.19 2.68
CA LYS A 297 -8.18 -10.50 3.95
C LYS A 297 -8.07 -8.98 3.94
N ILE A 298 -7.44 -8.36 2.93
CA ILE A 298 -7.36 -6.90 2.80
C ILE A 298 -8.50 -6.36 1.94
N GLY A 299 -8.68 -6.91 0.75
CA GLY A 299 -9.74 -6.52 -0.19
C GLY A 299 -9.19 -6.17 -1.56
N VAL A 300 -9.83 -5.19 -2.21
CA VAL A 300 -9.61 -4.86 -3.62
C VAL A 300 -9.28 -3.38 -3.76
N LEU A 301 -8.24 -3.09 -4.52
CA LEU A 301 -7.81 -1.75 -4.91
C LEU A 301 -7.91 -1.63 -6.43
N GLU A 302 -8.78 -0.74 -6.90
CA GLU A 302 -9.03 -0.50 -8.32
C GLU A 302 -8.68 0.94 -8.70
N ASN A 303 -7.99 1.10 -9.83
CA ASN A 303 -7.56 2.40 -10.32
C ASN A 303 -7.68 2.46 -11.85
N PRO A 304 -8.49 3.38 -12.41
CA PRO A 304 -8.55 3.59 -13.84
C PRO A 304 -7.30 4.31 -14.34
N VAL A 305 -6.84 3.98 -15.54
CA VAL A 305 -5.75 4.64 -16.23
C VAL A 305 -6.33 5.73 -17.13
N VAL A 306 -5.83 6.96 -17.02
CA VAL A 306 -6.38 8.12 -17.75
C VAL A 306 -5.29 8.89 -18.46
N ALA A 307 -5.63 9.52 -19.59
CA ALA A 307 -4.74 10.49 -20.22
C ALA A 307 -4.70 11.77 -19.37
N GLN A 308 -3.51 12.24 -19.06
CA GLN A 308 -3.29 13.55 -18.45
C GLN A 308 -2.71 14.50 -19.51
N LYS A 309 -3.44 15.57 -19.78
CA LYS A 309 -3.03 16.64 -20.71
C LYS A 309 -1.90 17.47 -20.13
#